data_AF-A0AA46KDH0-F1
#
_entry.id   AF-A0AA46KDH0-F1
#
_cell.length_a   1.000
_cell.length_b   1.000
_cell.length_c   1.000
_cell.angle_alpha   90.00
_cell.angle_beta   90.00
_cell.angle_gamma   90.00
#
_symmetry.space_group_name_H-M   'P 1'
#
loop_
_entity.id
_entity.type
_entity.pdbx_description
1 polymer ?
#
loop_
_entity_poly.entity_id
_entity_poly.type
_entity_poly.pdbx_seq_one_letter_code
_entity_poly.pdbx_strand_id
1 'polypeptide(L)'
;MSLLGGSDLKEQQKINELELKINREKQKLDKKLTRQKILLGAFLVDALENDKVDGLAQYTADNLDTFLTRQGDKNLMSELISNLEKSVESPTDR
;
A
#
# COMPACT_ATOMS: atom_id res chain seq x y z
N MET A 1 -45.55 29.03 19.68
CA MET A 1 -44.09 28.98 19.91
C MET A 1 -43.49 27.86 19.07
N SER A 2 -42.95 28.16 17.89
CA SER A 2 -41.75 27.50 17.35
C SER A 2 -41.34 28.24 16.06
N LEU A 3 -40.59 29.34 16.24
CA LEU A 3 -39.97 30.12 15.16
C LEU A 3 -38.49 29.70 14.93
N LEU A 4 -38.09 28.53 15.43
CA LEU A 4 -36.69 28.06 15.43
C LEU A 4 -36.38 26.98 14.39
N GLY A 5 -37.35 26.48 13.62
CA GLY A 5 -37.12 25.36 12.69
C GLY A 5 -36.37 25.72 11.38
N GLY A 6 -36.34 26.99 10.98
CA GLY A 6 -35.80 27.39 9.67
C GLY A 6 -34.30 27.71 9.64
N SER A 7 -33.73 28.18 10.76
CA SER A 7 -32.29 28.41 10.92
C SER A 7 -31.55 27.08 11.06
N ASP A 8 -32.05 26.22 11.95
CA ASP A 8 -31.43 24.93 12.28
C ASP A 8 -31.37 24.00 11.07
N LEU A 9 -32.38 24.07 10.19
CA LEU A 9 -32.44 23.25 8.98
C LEU A 9 -31.41 23.69 7.92
N LYS A 10 -31.11 25.00 7.83
CA LYS A 10 -30.06 25.53 6.95
C LYS A 10 -28.66 25.23 7.50
N GLU A 11 -28.49 25.32 8.81
CA GLU A 11 -27.24 24.92 9.47
C GLU A 11 -26.97 23.43 9.29
N GLN A 12 -27.98 22.58 9.45
CA GLN A 12 -27.87 21.14 9.20
C GLN A 12 -27.53 20.83 7.74
N GLN A 13 -28.13 21.53 6.78
CA GLN A 13 -27.79 21.38 5.36
C GLN A 13 -26.33 21.74 5.07
N LYS A 14 -25.84 22.85 5.66
CA LYS A 14 -24.45 23.27 5.51
C LYS A 14 -23.47 22.27 6.13
N ILE A 15 -23.81 21.70 7.29
CA ILE A 15 -23.03 20.64 7.92
C ILE A 15 -22.96 19.42 7.00
N ASN A 16 -24.10 18.94 6.49
CA ASN A 16 -24.16 17.80 5.58
C ASN A 16 -23.33 18.02 4.29
N GLU A 17 -23.39 19.23 3.71
CA GLU A 17 -22.58 19.57 2.54
C GLU A 17 -21.07 19.56 2.84
N LEU A 18 -20.66 20.05 4.01
CA LEU A 18 -19.27 20.04 4.44
C LEU A 18 -18.78 18.61 4.71
N GLU A 19 -19.59 17.78 5.37
CA GLU A 19 -19.29 16.36 5.59
C GLU A 19 -19.13 15.60 4.26
N LEU A 20 -20.02 15.87 3.28
CA LEU A 20 -19.91 15.28 1.95
C LEU A 20 -18.62 15.71 1.23
N LYS A 21 -18.22 16.98 1.35
CA LYS A 21 -16.96 17.47 0.78
C LYS A 21 -15.75 16.80 1.45
N ILE A 22 -15.72 16.74 2.77
CA ILE A 22 -14.66 16.08 3.55
C ILE A 22 -14.55 14.60 3.15
N ASN A 23 -15.67 13.88 3.07
CA ASN A 23 -15.67 12.47 2.69
C ASN A 23 -15.15 12.25 1.27
N ARG A 24 -15.50 13.12 0.32
CA ARG A 24 -14.99 13.04 -1.06
C ARG A 24 -13.48 13.31 -1.12
N GLU A 25 -12.99 14.30 -0.38
CA GLU A 25 -11.55 14.61 -0.34
C GLU A 25 -10.75 13.48 0.31
N LYS A 26 -11.25 12.92 1.41
CA LYS A 26 -10.66 11.75 2.06
C LYS A 26 -10.56 10.56 1.09
N GLN A 27 -11.64 10.24 0.38
CA GLN A 27 -11.64 9.16 -0.61
C GLN A 27 -10.65 9.41 -1.76
N LYS A 28 -10.51 10.66 -2.23
CA LYS A 28 -9.53 11.01 -3.27
C LYS A 28 -8.11 10.82 -2.76
N LEU A 29 -7.83 11.26 -1.54
CA LEU A 29 -6.52 11.10 -0.91
C LEU A 29 -6.17 9.63 -0.69
N ASP A 30 -7.11 8.84 -0.16
CA ASP A 30 -6.93 7.41 0.06
C ASP A 30 -6.62 6.68 -1.26
N LYS A 31 -7.37 6.99 -2.33
CA LYS A 31 -7.10 6.43 -3.68
C LYS A 31 -5.72 6.80 -4.20
N LYS A 32 -5.29 8.06 -4.00
CA LYS A 32 -3.96 8.53 -4.40
C LYS A 32 -2.87 7.79 -3.63
N LEU A 33 -3.01 7.65 -2.32
CA LEU A 33 -2.06 6.96 -1.46
C LEU A 33 -1.97 5.47 -1.82
N THR A 34 -3.11 4.81 -2.05
CA THR A 34 -3.14 3.42 -2.51
C THR A 34 -2.41 3.26 -3.85
N ARG A 35 -2.65 4.16 -4.81
CA ARG A 35 -1.94 4.13 -6.10
C ARG A 35 -0.44 4.32 -5.92
N GLN A 36 0.01 5.23 -5.06
CA GLN A 36 1.43 5.43 -4.77
C GLN A 36 2.08 4.17 -4.19
N LYS A 37 1.42 3.51 -3.23
CA LYS A 37 1.90 2.25 -2.64
C LYS A 37 2.02 1.13 -3.67
N ILE A 38 1.02 0.99 -4.55
CA ILE A 38 1.03 -0.02 -5.63
C ILE A 38 2.19 0.26 -6.61
N LEU A 39 2.34 1.51 -7.05
CA LEU A 39 3.41 1.87 -7.99
C LEU A 39 4.80 1.67 -7.39
N LEU A 40 4.98 2.04 -6.12
CA LEU A 40 6.24 1.80 -5.41
C LEU A 40 6.52 0.30 -5.26
N GLY A 41 5.51 -0.49 -4.90
CA GLY A 41 5.64 -1.94 -4.81
C GLY A 41 6.03 -2.57 -6.16
N ALA A 42 5.37 -2.19 -7.25
CA ALA A 42 5.69 -2.65 -8.59
C ALA A 42 7.13 -2.29 -9.00
N PHE A 43 7.56 -1.06 -8.70
CA PHE A 43 8.94 -0.63 -8.94
C PHE A 43 9.97 -1.47 -8.15
N LEU A 44 9.69 -1.78 -6.89
CA LEU A 44 10.60 -2.59 -6.05
C LEU A 44 10.67 -4.05 -6.53
N VAL A 45 9.53 -4.63 -6.93
CA VAL A 45 9.51 -5.99 -7.50
C VAL A 45 10.30 -6.03 -8.81
N ASP A 46 10.10 -5.05 -9.69
CA ASP A 46 10.88 -4.95 -10.93
C ASP A 46 12.38 -4.76 -10.67
N ALA A 47 12.76 -4.03 -9.63
CA ALA A 47 14.16 -3.89 -9.23
C ALA A 47 14.76 -5.20 -8.70
N LEU A 48 13.97 -6.00 -7.98
CA LEU A 48 14.36 -7.32 -7.47
C LEU A 48 14.52 -8.34 -8.58
N GLU A 49 13.54 -8.45 -9.48
CA GLU A 49 13.52 -9.47 -10.54
C GLU A 49 14.60 -9.26 -11.60
N ASN A 50 15.00 -8.02 -11.84
CA ASN A 50 15.99 -7.66 -12.87
C ASN A 50 17.37 -7.36 -12.30
N ASP A 51 17.62 -7.68 -11.03
CA ASP A 51 18.87 -7.41 -10.30
C ASP A 51 19.42 -5.99 -10.55
N LYS A 52 18.52 -4.99 -10.54
CA LYS A 52 18.90 -3.59 -10.83
C LYS A 52 19.74 -2.97 -9.72
N VAL A 53 19.78 -3.61 -8.55
CA VAL A 53 20.45 -3.16 -7.36
C VAL A 53 21.16 -4.35 -6.74
N ASP A 54 22.48 -4.37 -6.86
CA ASP A 54 23.34 -5.42 -6.33
C ASP A 54 23.01 -5.73 -4.85
N GLY A 55 22.76 -7.01 -4.57
CA GLY A 55 22.50 -7.49 -3.20
C GLY A 55 21.10 -7.20 -2.66
N LEU A 56 20.24 -6.48 -3.40
CA LEU A 56 18.85 -6.24 -2.98
C LEU A 56 18.03 -7.53 -2.94
N ALA A 57 18.22 -8.41 -3.93
CA ALA A 57 17.56 -9.72 -3.98
C ALA A 57 17.93 -10.59 -2.77
N GLN A 58 19.24 -10.71 -2.49
CA GLN A 58 19.75 -11.45 -1.34
C GLN A 58 19.25 -10.89 -0.01
N TYR A 59 19.39 -9.57 0.18
CA TYR A 59 18.91 -8.92 1.40
C TYR A 59 17.41 -9.16 1.61
N THR A 60 16.63 -9.10 0.53
CA THR A 60 15.18 -9.33 0.61
C THR A 60 14.85 -10.78 0.97
N ALA A 61 15.52 -11.76 0.36
CA ALA A 61 15.35 -13.17 0.72
C ALA A 61 15.64 -13.42 2.21
N ASP A 62 16.77 -12.91 2.70
CA ASP A 62 17.23 -13.13 4.08
C ASP A 62 16.35 -12.47 5.15
N ASN A 63 15.71 -11.33 4.82
CA ASN A 63 15.07 -10.47 5.82
C ASN A 63 13.55 -10.37 5.68
N LEU A 64 12.96 -10.66 4.51
CA LEU A 64 11.53 -10.42 4.28
C LEU A 64 10.64 -11.22 5.25
N ASP A 65 10.98 -12.48 5.55
CA ASP A 65 10.19 -13.28 6.51
C ASP A 65 10.15 -12.67 7.92
N THR A 66 11.20 -11.95 8.33
CA THR A 66 11.24 -11.28 9.65
C THR A 66 10.31 -10.07 9.72
N PHE A 67 10.03 -9.44 8.58
CA PHE A 67 9.09 -8.33 8.49
C PHE A 67 7.62 -8.81 8.52
N LEU A 68 7.36 -10.04 8.08
CA LEU A 68 6.02 -10.61 8.03
C LEU A 68 5.58 -11.10 9.41
N THR A 69 4.61 -10.44 10.00
CA THR A 69 4.14 -10.76 11.36
C THR A 69 3.03 -11.81 11.40
N ARG A 70 2.28 -11.97 10.30
CA ARG A 70 1.14 -12.89 10.21
C ARG A 70 1.52 -14.13 9.42
N GLN A 71 1.12 -15.31 9.89
CA GLN A 71 1.40 -16.57 9.19
C GLN A 71 0.81 -16.62 7.78
N GLY A 72 -0.35 -16.01 7.55
CA GLY A 72 -0.95 -15.90 6.21
C GLY A 72 -0.06 -15.12 5.25
N ASP A 73 0.53 -14.02 5.71
CA ASP A 73 1.42 -13.18 4.88
C ASP A 73 2.74 -13.91 4.62
N LYS A 74 3.28 -14.63 5.61
CA LYS A 74 4.46 -15.52 5.44
C LYS A 74 4.21 -16.58 4.37
N ASN A 75 3.08 -17.26 4.45
CA ASN A 75 2.71 -18.28 3.47
C ASN A 75 2.49 -17.70 2.07
N LEU A 76 1.96 -16.48 1.98
CA LEU A 76 1.76 -15.79 0.69
C LEU A 76 3.10 -15.43 0.02
N MET A 77 4.10 -15.04 0.82
CA MET A 77 5.39 -14.55 0.31
C MET A 77 6.47 -15.65 0.20
N SER A 78 6.21 -16.86 0.71
CA SER A 78 7.21 -17.94 0.74
C SER A 78 7.72 -18.35 -0.65
N GLU A 79 6.83 -18.37 -1.64
CA GLU A 79 7.18 -18.68 -3.03
C GLU A 79 8.11 -17.61 -3.63
N LEU A 80 7.83 -16.33 -3.35
CA LEU A 80 8.69 -15.22 -3.75
C LEU A 80 10.08 -15.35 -3.12
N ILE A 81 10.16 -15.59 -1.81
CA ILE A 81 11.44 -15.73 -1.09
C ILE A 81 12.25 -16.89 -1.68
N SER A 82 11.64 -18.06 -1.87
CA SER A 82 12.33 -19.21 -2.45
C SER A 82 12.83 -18.97 -3.88
N ASN A 83 12.08 -18.20 -4.68
CA ASN A 83 12.52 -17.83 -6.03
C ASN A 83 13.70 -16.86 -6.00
N LEU A 84 13.70 -15.90 -5.06
CA LEU A 84 14.82 -14.99 -4.86
C LEU A 84 16.08 -15.75 -4.40
N GLU A 85 15.98 -16.67 -3.43
CA GLU A 85 17.10 -17.51 -2.99
C GLU A 85 17.73 -18.27 -4.16
N LYS A 86 16.91 -18.90 -5.00
CA LYS A 86 17.39 -19.61 -6.20
C LYS A 86 18.07 -18.70 -7.21
N SER A 87 17.56 -17.48 -7.42
CA SER A 87 18.18 -16.51 -8.33
C SER A 87 19.56 -16.05 -7.85
N VAL A 88 19.79 -16.03 -6.53
CA VAL A 88 21.09 -15.68 -5.97
C VAL A 88 22.04 -16.88 -5.92
N GLU A 89 21.51 -18.10 -5.73
CA GLU A 89 22.31 -19.35 -5.74
C GLU A 89 22.70 -19.81 -7.15
N SER A 90 21.89 -19.49 -8.17
CA SER A 90 22.31 -19.70 -9.55
C SER A 90 23.52 -18.79 -9.81
N PRO A 91 24.71 -19.34 -10.11
CA PRO A 91 25.82 -18.50 -10.50
C PRO A 91 25.35 -17.71 -11.71
N THR A 92 25.21 -16.40 -11.53
CA THR A 92 25.24 -15.45 -12.62
C THR A 92 26.54 -15.72 -13.36
N ASP A 93 26.44 -16.44 -14.48
CA ASP A 93 27.37 -16.26 -15.58
C ASP A 93 27.38 -14.75 -15.85
N ARG A 94 28.48 -14.12 -15.44
CA ARG A 94 28.69 -12.67 -15.39
C ARG A 94 28.51 -12.02 -16.75
#